data_AF-A0A2N5YXN8-F1
#
_entry.id   AF-A0A2N5YXN8-F1
#
_cell.length_a   1.000
_cell.length_b   1.000
_cell.length_c   1.000
_cell.angle_alpha   90.00
_cell.angle_beta   90.00
_cell.angle_gamma   90.00
#
_symmetry.space_group_name_H-M   'P 1'
#
loop_
_entity.id
_entity.type
_entity.pdbx_description
1 polymer ?
#
loop_
_entity_poly.entity_id
_entity_poly.type
_entity_poly.pdbx_seq_one_letter_code
_entity_poly.pdbx_strand_id
1 'polypeptide(L)'
;MNGELSSNTNPSNIQGVCPVGWHLPSDSEWIELEVFLGMSTADANLDAKLRGDIGGKLKEVGTTHWTTPNTGATNESGFTALPGGTRNNVGTYSGIGLYNAFWSATESNSIQSQYRLIYYDNTAIWRGPHMKVDAKSIRCIKD
;
A
#
# COMPACT_ATOMS: atom_id res chain seq x y z
N MET A 1 1.91 -15.05 7.06
CA MET A 1 1.35 -14.97 5.70
C MET A 1 0.99 -16.38 5.22
N ASN A 2 -0.18 -16.93 5.59
CA ASN A 2 -0.53 -18.34 5.31
C ASN A 2 0.57 -19.37 5.68
N GLY A 3 1.21 -19.19 6.84
CA GLY A 3 2.34 -20.05 7.27
C GLY A 3 3.73 -19.58 6.83
N GLU A 4 3.84 -18.72 5.80
CA GLU A 4 5.12 -18.13 5.39
C GLU A 4 5.60 -17.07 6.37
N LEU A 5 6.93 -17.03 6.55
CA LEU A 5 7.65 -16.04 7.34
C LEU A 5 7.54 -14.66 6.69
N SER A 6 7.68 -13.61 7.50
CA SER A 6 7.79 -12.26 6.98
C SER A 6 9.08 -12.05 6.21
N SER A 7 9.04 -11.12 5.26
CA SER A 7 10.21 -10.75 4.49
C SER A 7 10.27 -9.25 4.30
N ASN A 8 11.46 -8.69 4.52
CA ASN A 8 11.79 -7.32 4.19
C ASN A 8 12.84 -7.21 3.07
N THR A 9 13.06 -8.27 2.30
CA THR A 9 14.03 -8.28 1.19
C THR A 9 13.41 -7.74 -0.09
N ASN A 10 14.26 -7.44 -1.06
CA ASN A 10 13.86 -7.07 -2.42
C ASN A 10 14.53 -8.04 -3.42
N PRO A 11 13.78 -8.97 -4.04
CA PRO A 11 12.34 -9.21 -3.86
C PRO A 11 12.02 -9.88 -2.52
N SER A 12 10.77 -9.82 -2.07
CA SER A 12 10.36 -10.45 -0.80
C SER A 12 10.44 -11.98 -0.83
N ASN A 13 10.23 -12.58 -2.01
CA ASN A 13 10.06 -14.02 -2.25
C ASN A 13 8.86 -14.66 -1.52
N ILE A 14 7.92 -13.86 -0.99
CA ILE A 14 6.72 -14.38 -0.33
C ILE A 14 5.59 -14.48 -1.34
N GLN A 15 5.30 -15.68 -1.85
CA GLN A 15 4.16 -15.89 -2.76
C GLN A 15 2.83 -15.46 -2.10
N GLY A 16 2.54 -15.97 -0.91
CA GLY A 16 1.31 -15.66 -0.19
C GLY A 16 0.05 -15.97 -1.01
N VAL A 17 -0.84 -14.99 -1.17
CA VAL A 17 -2.08 -15.13 -1.96
C VAL A 17 -1.87 -14.89 -3.45
N CYS A 18 -0.65 -14.57 -3.88
CA CYS A 18 -0.34 -14.29 -5.26
C CYS A 18 -0.29 -15.57 -6.12
N PRO A 19 -0.54 -15.45 -7.44
CA PRO A 19 -0.35 -16.55 -8.37
C PRO A 19 1.09 -17.09 -8.35
N VAL A 20 1.28 -18.31 -8.84
CA VAL A 20 2.63 -18.87 -9.03
C VAL A 20 3.43 -17.98 -10.00
N GLY A 21 4.71 -17.71 -9.66
CA GLY A 21 5.58 -16.78 -10.37
C GLY A 21 5.34 -15.31 -10.02
N TRP A 22 4.65 -15.05 -8.91
CA TRP A 22 4.41 -13.73 -8.36
C TRP A 22 4.59 -13.76 -6.83
N HIS A 23 4.95 -12.63 -6.25
CA HIS A 23 5.13 -12.45 -4.81
C HIS A 23 4.40 -11.21 -4.28
N LEU A 24 4.20 -11.17 -2.96
CA LEU A 24 3.74 -10.02 -2.20
C LEU A 24 4.88 -9.01 -2.02
N PRO A 25 4.69 -7.72 -2.27
CA PRO A 25 5.73 -6.72 -2.06
C PRO A 25 6.12 -6.61 -0.58
N SER A 26 7.42 -6.58 -0.30
CA SER A 26 7.94 -6.18 0.99
C SER A 26 7.86 -4.68 1.20
N ASP A 27 8.09 -4.23 2.43
CA ASP A 27 8.24 -2.82 2.77
C ASP A 27 9.43 -2.16 2.06
N SER A 28 10.54 -2.90 1.86
CA SER A 28 11.69 -2.44 1.06
C SER A 28 11.35 -2.21 -0.41
N GLU A 29 10.54 -3.06 -1.02
CA GLU A 29 10.10 -2.90 -2.42
C GLU A 29 9.13 -1.72 -2.57
N TRP A 30 8.25 -1.52 -1.59
CA TRP A 30 7.43 -0.31 -1.52
C TRP A 30 8.29 0.96 -1.41
N ILE A 31 9.34 0.95 -0.58
CA ILE A 31 10.28 2.07 -0.44
C ILE A 31 10.99 2.35 -1.76
N GLU A 32 11.41 1.32 -2.50
CA GLU A 32 12.02 1.50 -3.82
C GLU A 32 11.05 2.18 -4.81
N LEU A 33 9.80 1.72 -4.87
CA LEU A 33 8.76 2.35 -5.69
C LEU A 33 8.54 3.82 -5.31
N GLU A 34 8.47 4.12 -4.01
CA GLU A 34 8.26 5.48 -3.50
C GLU A 34 9.42 6.41 -3.90
N VAL A 35 10.67 5.93 -3.78
CA VAL A 35 11.88 6.67 -4.20
C VAL A 35 11.92 6.86 -5.71
N PHE A 36 11.59 5.83 -6.48
CA PHE A 36 11.52 5.90 -7.94
C PHE A 36 10.52 6.98 -8.42
N LEU A 37 9.42 7.18 -7.68
CA LEU A 37 8.42 8.21 -7.98
C LEU A 37 8.80 9.62 -7.50
N GLY A 38 10.00 9.79 -6.94
CA GLY A 38 10.59 11.07 -6.57
C GLY A 38 10.52 11.39 -5.08
N MET A 39 10.19 10.42 -4.20
CA MET A 39 10.33 10.62 -2.76
C MET A 39 11.82 10.55 -2.36
N SER A 40 12.27 11.43 -1.46
CA SER A 40 13.62 11.32 -0.92
C SER A 40 13.77 10.04 -0.10
N THR A 41 14.96 9.42 -0.09
CA THR A 41 15.20 8.24 0.76
C THR A 41 15.00 8.53 2.25
N ALA A 42 15.26 9.76 2.69
CA ALA A 42 15.02 10.18 4.07
C ALA A 42 13.51 10.14 4.41
N ASP A 43 12.67 10.69 3.54
CA ASP A 43 11.21 10.63 3.70
C ASP A 43 10.68 9.21 3.51
N ALA A 44 11.26 8.42 2.60
CA ALA A 44 10.87 7.05 2.33
C ALA A 44 11.02 6.14 3.56
N ASN A 45 11.99 6.45 4.43
CA ASN A 45 12.26 5.68 5.64
C ASN A 45 11.47 6.14 6.88
N LEU A 46 10.74 7.27 6.81
CA LEU A 46 9.87 7.67 7.92
C LEU A 46 8.75 6.62 8.11
N ASP A 47 8.45 6.29 9.36
CA ASP A 47 7.39 5.35 9.72
C ASP A 47 6.28 6.04 10.51
N ALA A 48 5.08 5.45 10.49
CA ALA A 48 3.87 6.00 11.10
C ALA A 48 3.59 7.46 10.71
N LYS A 49 3.71 7.79 9.41
CA LYS A 49 3.48 9.15 8.89
C LYS A 49 3.01 9.17 7.43
N LEU A 50 2.30 10.24 7.05
CA LEU A 50 2.12 10.68 5.66
C LEU A 50 3.43 11.29 5.14
N ARG A 51 3.86 10.86 3.94
CA ARG A 51 5.19 11.15 3.40
C ARG A 51 5.13 11.44 1.91
N GLY A 52 6.01 12.33 1.47
CA GLY A 52 6.21 12.73 0.08
C GLY A 52 4.96 13.26 -0.62
N ASP A 53 5.05 13.33 -1.95
CA ASP A 53 4.01 13.82 -2.85
C ASP A 53 3.82 12.81 -4.01
N ILE A 54 3.68 11.53 -3.65
CA ILE A 54 3.65 10.41 -4.62
C ILE A 54 2.35 9.62 -4.61
N GLY A 55 1.50 9.78 -3.59
CA GLY A 55 0.20 9.13 -3.49
C GLY A 55 -0.69 9.44 -4.69
N GLY A 56 -0.67 10.69 -5.16
CA GLY A 56 -1.34 11.10 -6.40
C GLY A 56 -0.89 10.33 -7.65
N LYS A 57 0.41 10.06 -7.77
CA LYS A 57 1.00 9.34 -8.91
C LYS A 57 0.63 7.86 -8.97
N LEU A 58 0.14 7.30 -7.85
CA LEU A 58 -0.30 5.91 -7.73
C LEU A 58 -1.79 5.72 -8.03
N LYS A 59 -2.62 6.75 -7.85
CA LYS A 59 -4.09 6.65 -7.94
C LYS A 59 -4.57 6.58 -9.39
N GLU A 60 -5.69 5.88 -9.60
CA GLU A 60 -6.51 6.04 -10.80
C GLU A 60 -6.84 7.54 -11.04
N VAL A 61 -6.77 7.97 -12.30
CA VAL A 61 -7.10 9.34 -12.71
C VAL A 61 -8.60 9.58 -12.68
N GLY A 62 -9.01 10.80 -12.30
CA GLY A 62 -10.41 11.21 -12.29
C GLY A 62 -11.15 10.71 -11.05
N THR A 63 -12.48 10.76 -11.08
CA THR A 63 -13.32 10.48 -9.90
C THR A 63 -14.37 9.41 -10.18
N THR A 64 -14.08 8.48 -11.09
CA THR A 64 -15.00 7.37 -11.40
C THR A 64 -15.20 6.51 -10.15
N HIS A 65 -14.12 6.12 -9.49
CA HIS A 65 -14.17 5.37 -8.23
C HIS A 65 -13.79 6.23 -7.03
N TRP A 66 -12.84 7.15 -7.19
CA TRP A 66 -12.42 8.06 -6.12
C TRP A 66 -13.43 9.17 -5.90
N THR A 67 -13.75 9.43 -4.64
CA THR A 67 -14.53 10.62 -4.27
C THR A 67 -13.74 11.88 -4.63
N THR A 68 -14.44 12.93 -5.08
CA THR A 68 -13.87 14.28 -5.27
C THR A 68 -13.25 14.77 -3.95
N PRO A 69 -12.03 15.33 -3.95
CA PRO A 69 -11.33 15.88 -5.11
C PRO A 69 -10.38 14.94 -5.86
N ASN A 70 -10.12 13.72 -5.37
CA ASN A 70 -9.02 12.87 -5.83
C ASN A 70 -7.69 13.64 -6.02
N THR A 71 -7.29 14.41 -5.01
CA THR A 71 -6.19 15.40 -5.08
C THR A 71 -4.93 14.81 -5.70
N GLY A 72 -4.41 15.48 -6.73
CA GLY A 72 -3.14 15.15 -7.38
C GLY A 72 -3.09 13.82 -8.13
N ALA A 73 -4.24 13.20 -8.42
CA ALA A 73 -4.26 11.92 -9.14
C ALA A 73 -3.82 12.05 -10.59
N THR A 74 -2.65 11.49 -10.92
CA THR A 74 -2.08 11.51 -12.28
C THR A 74 -1.83 10.12 -12.86
N ASN A 75 -1.77 9.09 -12.01
CA ASN A 75 -1.42 7.72 -12.40
C ASN A 75 -0.12 7.59 -13.23
N GLU A 76 0.82 8.52 -13.11
CA GLU A 76 2.08 8.51 -13.88
C GLU A 76 2.89 7.22 -13.67
N SER A 77 2.66 6.52 -12.56
CA SER A 77 3.29 5.22 -12.26
C SER A 77 2.70 4.04 -13.04
N GLY A 78 1.51 4.18 -13.62
CA GLY A 78 0.72 3.06 -14.15
C GLY A 78 0.16 2.11 -13.08
N PHE A 79 0.32 2.42 -11.78
CA PHE A 79 -0.11 1.57 -10.67
C PHE A 79 -1.64 1.39 -10.63
N THR A 80 -2.38 2.46 -10.90
CA THR A 80 -3.85 2.51 -10.96
C THR A 80 -4.53 2.05 -9.66
N ALA A 81 -4.17 2.65 -8.52
CA ALA A 81 -4.78 2.33 -7.25
C ALA A 81 -6.25 2.78 -7.24
N LEU A 82 -7.15 1.84 -6.91
CA LEU A 82 -8.59 2.06 -6.73
C LEU A 82 -8.93 2.23 -5.25
N PRO A 83 -9.97 2.98 -4.86
CA PRO A 83 -10.32 3.26 -3.47
C PRO A 83 -11.18 2.14 -2.85
N GLY A 84 -10.57 0.97 -2.66
CA GLY A 84 -11.26 -0.21 -2.13
C GLY A 84 -11.61 -0.17 -0.64
N GLY A 85 -11.13 0.85 0.09
CA GLY A 85 -11.32 0.94 1.54
C GLY A 85 -10.59 -0.16 2.30
N THR A 86 -11.14 -0.53 3.47
CA THR A 86 -10.68 -1.65 4.30
C THR A 86 -11.85 -2.38 4.94
N ARG A 87 -11.58 -3.54 5.53
CA ARG A 87 -12.54 -4.26 6.37
C ARG A 87 -11.91 -4.54 7.74
N ASN A 88 -12.61 -4.21 8.82
CA ASN A 88 -12.11 -4.46 10.16
C ASN A 88 -12.29 -5.93 10.59
N ASN A 89 -11.76 -6.27 11.77
CA ASN A 89 -11.83 -7.62 12.36
C ASN A 89 -13.25 -8.16 12.61
N VAL A 90 -14.26 -7.31 12.82
CA VAL A 90 -15.67 -7.72 12.95
C VAL A 90 -16.42 -7.79 11.62
N GLY A 91 -15.75 -7.41 10.53
CA GLY A 91 -16.23 -7.54 9.17
C GLY A 91 -16.95 -6.35 8.56
N THR A 92 -16.93 -5.21 9.23
CA THR A 92 -17.41 -3.94 8.68
C THR A 92 -16.44 -3.42 7.62
N TYR A 93 -16.97 -3.11 6.44
CA TYR A 93 -16.25 -2.40 5.40
C TYR A 93 -16.35 -0.89 5.62
N SER A 94 -15.27 -0.16 5.34
CA SER A 94 -15.23 1.30 5.47
C SER A 94 -14.30 1.94 4.45
N GLY A 95 -14.55 3.22 4.14
CA GLY A 95 -13.65 4.03 3.32
C GLY A 95 -13.64 3.75 1.82
N ILE A 96 -14.59 2.96 1.32
CA ILE A 96 -14.80 2.80 -0.13
C ILE A 96 -15.00 4.19 -0.76
N GLY A 97 -14.27 4.49 -1.82
CA GLY A 97 -14.22 5.80 -2.48
C GLY A 97 -13.29 6.82 -1.81
N LEU A 98 -12.94 6.63 -0.54
CA LEU A 98 -12.18 7.62 0.26
C LEU A 98 -10.70 7.26 0.40
N TYR A 99 -10.36 5.98 0.45
CA TYR A 99 -8.97 5.55 0.55
C TYR A 99 -8.77 4.13 0.05
N ASN A 100 -7.51 3.73 -0.11
CA ASN A 100 -7.12 2.33 -0.21
C ASN A 100 -5.90 2.06 0.67
N ALA A 101 -5.90 0.89 1.29
CA ALA A 101 -4.80 0.41 2.09
C ALA A 101 -4.23 -0.87 1.46
N PHE A 102 -2.90 -0.99 1.43
CA PHE A 102 -2.19 -2.16 0.91
C PHE A 102 -1.35 -2.79 2.00
N TRP A 103 -1.48 -4.10 2.20
CA TRP A 103 -0.52 -4.85 3.03
C TRP A 103 0.82 -5.03 2.31
N SER A 104 1.89 -5.14 3.09
CA SER A 104 3.19 -5.64 2.63
C SER A 104 3.49 -7.01 3.25
N ALA A 105 4.50 -7.70 2.73
CA ALA A 105 5.04 -8.94 3.30
C ALA A 105 5.90 -8.71 4.56
N THR A 106 6.09 -7.46 4.98
CA THR A 106 6.92 -7.11 6.14
C THR A 106 6.08 -7.05 7.41
N GLU A 107 6.48 -7.86 8.39
CA GLU A 107 5.90 -7.84 9.73
C GLU A 107 6.56 -6.76 10.59
N SER A 108 5.75 -6.05 11.38
CA SER A 108 6.26 -5.10 12.39
C SER A 108 6.41 -5.77 13.76
N ASN A 109 5.45 -6.62 14.15
CA ASN A 109 5.49 -7.46 15.34
C ASN A 109 4.43 -8.59 15.25
N SER A 110 4.25 -9.36 16.32
CA SER A 110 3.31 -10.50 16.35
C SER A 110 1.87 -10.15 15.97
N ILE A 111 1.40 -8.92 16.23
CA ILE A 111 0.02 -8.49 15.97
C ILE A 111 -0.13 -7.47 14.84
N GLN A 112 0.98 -6.88 14.35
CA GLN A 112 0.97 -5.82 13.34
C GLN A 112 1.87 -6.11 12.13
N SER A 113 1.46 -5.66 10.95
CA SER A 113 2.25 -5.69 9.72
C SER A 113 2.34 -4.29 9.12
N GLN A 114 3.37 -4.05 8.31
CA GLN A 114 3.52 -2.80 7.59
C GLN A 114 2.49 -2.69 6.47
N TYR A 115 1.85 -1.52 6.36
CA TYR A 115 0.90 -1.22 5.30
C TYR A 115 1.16 0.15 4.69
N ARG A 116 0.58 0.37 3.52
CA ARG A 116 0.48 1.68 2.88
C ARG A 116 -0.96 2.14 2.82
N LEU A 117 -1.19 3.45 2.87
CA LEU A 117 -2.52 4.03 2.76
C LEU A 117 -2.49 5.31 1.93
N ILE A 118 -3.41 5.38 0.97
CA ILE A 118 -3.56 6.49 0.04
C ILE A 118 -4.97 7.05 0.19
N TYR A 119 -5.09 8.35 0.39
CA TYR A 119 -6.36 9.06 0.59
C TYR A 119 -6.82 9.78 -0.68
N TYR A 120 -8.14 9.96 -0.80
CA TYR A 120 -8.76 10.71 -1.88
C TYR A 120 -8.35 12.18 -1.89
N ASP A 121 -8.21 12.81 -0.72
CA ASP A 121 -7.96 14.25 -0.57
C ASP A 121 -6.49 14.62 -0.36
N ASN A 122 -5.58 13.65 -0.43
CA ASN A 122 -4.16 13.84 -0.17
C ASN A 122 -3.29 13.34 -1.32
N THR A 123 -2.14 13.98 -1.49
CA THR A 123 -1.11 13.58 -2.45
C THR A 123 0.04 12.80 -1.81
N ALA A 124 0.16 12.79 -0.48
CA ALA A 124 1.10 11.99 0.27
C ALA A 124 0.63 10.53 0.43
N ILE A 125 1.56 9.64 0.75
CA ILE A 125 1.28 8.24 1.11
C ILE A 125 1.60 8.00 2.58
N TRP A 126 0.73 7.27 3.28
CA TRP A 126 0.99 6.83 4.63
C TRP A 126 1.76 5.50 4.63
N ARG A 127 2.71 5.36 5.55
CA ARG A 127 3.33 4.08 5.94
C ARG A 127 3.29 3.95 7.45
N GLY A 128 3.00 2.74 7.92
CA GLY A 128 2.92 2.45 9.35
C GLY A 128 2.57 1.00 9.62
N PRO A 129 2.70 0.56 10.88
CA PRO A 129 2.16 -0.72 11.33
C PRO A 129 0.64 -0.65 11.47
N HIS A 130 -0.05 -1.76 11.21
CA HIS A 130 -1.48 -1.92 11.52
C HIS A 130 -1.80 -3.36 11.94
N MET A 131 -2.86 -3.52 12.73
CA MET A 131 -3.32 -4.82 13.22
C MET A 131 -3.61 -5.77 12.05
N LYS A 132 -3.05 -6.99 12.11
CA LYS A 132 -3.19 -8.05 11.09
C LYS A 132 -4.60 -8.64 10.98
N VAL A 133 -5.46 -8.39 11.97
CA VAL A 133 -6.85 -8.86 12.00
C VAL A 133 -7.76 -8.10 11.03
N ASP A 134 -7.29 -6.98 10.48
CA ASP A 134 -8.00 -6.20 9.48
C ASP A 134 -7.62 -6.64 8.07
N ALA A 135 -8.57 -6.58 7.14
CA ALA A 135 -8.33 -6.84 5.73
C ALA A 135 -8.05 -5.54 4.98
N LYS A 136 -7.00 -5.58 4.17
CA LYS A 136 -6.53 -4.52 3.28
C LYS A 136 -6.24 -5.15 1.92
N SER A 137 -6.13 -4.32 0.89
CA SER A 137 -5.81 -4.77 -0.46
C SER A 137 -4.41 -5.42 -0.51
N ILE A 138 -4.24 -6.30 -1.49
CA ILE A 138 -2.96 -6.92 -1.82
C ILE A 138 -2.59 -6.52 -3.23
N ARG A 139 -1.30 -6.28 -3.48
CA ARG A 139 -0.75 -6.21 -4.83
C ARG A 139 0.27 -7.33 -4.98
N CYS A 140 0.32 -7.94 -6.15
CA CYS A 140 1.31 -8.96 -6.49
C CYS A 140 2.31 -8.35 -7.47
N ILE A 141 3.59 -8.70 -7.31
CA ILE A 141 4.68 -8.36 -8.22
C ILE A 141 5.11 -9.65 -8.91
N LYS A 142 5.39 -9.57 -10.21
CA LYS A 142 5.86 -10.73 -10.99
C LYS A 142 7.35 -10.91 -10.73
N ASP A 143 7.77 -12.16 -10.54
CA ASP A 143 9.17 -12.55 -10.37
C ASP A 143 10.00 -12.35 -11.66
#